data_AF-A0A3N5KL58-F1
#
_entry.id   AF-A0A3N5KL58-F1
#
_cell.length_a   1.000
_cell.length_b   1.000
_cell.length_c   1.000
_cell.angle_alpha   90.00
_cell.angle_beta   90.00
_cell.angle_gamma   90.00
#
_symmetry.space_group_name_H-M   'P 1'
#
loop_
_entity.id
_entity.type
_entity.pdbx_description
1 polymer ?
#
loop_
_entity_poly.entity_id
_entity_poly.type
_entity_poly.pdbx_seq_one_letter_code
_entity_poly.pdbx_strand_id
1 'polypeptide(L)'
;HRTALYAQRVERTRLEKQAKTLEEFITSLQLDIRVEAMTPDRLPRVAQLTQRTSQMNFTTIRRTEADVLALLRSGAECLTVEVSDRFGSYGLTGVAIFNVDGDALRVDTFLLSCRVLGRGVEHHLMARLGEIASQRGLRRLVVPFLLTQRNHPALLFLENVAARFKEPAEGGFLFRIPAGQARAISYQPASAVPQPQTPAAAGQARAREHVDFVYIASNLRSVEQIQQHIRHGNRNGTSQTAAEARPRTELEQQLAAVWADLLGIPAVGIHDNFFDLGGHSLLAVQLLSRVRQAYEVDLSLDVVYSSAFTVADLAKAIEVRMIEQAGADQYASILADLEGLSDSEVRALLDQEMEASESEGGR
;
A
#
# COMPACT_ATOMS: atom_id res chain seq x y z
N HIS A 1 25.46 6.19 -20.32
CA HIS A 1 24.53 5.53 -19.38
C HIS A 1 23.05 5.77 -19.73
N ARG A 2 22.60 7.01 -20.03
CA ARG A 2 21.20 7.32 -20.44
C ARG A 2 20.73 6.64 -21.75
N THR A 3 21.63 6.45 -22.72
CA THR A 3 21.30 5.82 -24.02
C THR A 3 20.95 4.34 -23.89
N ALA A 4 21.58 3.62 -22.95
CA ALA A 4 21.29 2.21 -22.68
C ALA A 4 19.92 2.05 -22.03
N LEU A 5 19.57 2.89 -21.04
CA LEU A 5 18.24 2.90 -20.41
C LEU A 5 17.11 3.24 -21.42
N TYR A 6 17.36 4.15 -22.36
CA TYR A 6 16.39 4.49 -23.41
C TYR A 6 16.18 3.32 -24.38
N ALA A 7 17.27 2.72 -24.88
CA ALA A 7 17.22 1.55 -25.75
C ALA A 7 16.50 0.37 -25.06
N GLN A 8 16.74 0.19 -23.76
CA GLN A 8 16.11 -0.86 -22.95
C GLN A 8 14.59 -0.66 -22.77
N ARG A 9 14.14 0.60 -22.65
CA ARG A 9 12.72 0.95 -22.52
C ARG A 9 11.97 0.79 -23.83
N VAL A 10 12.58 1.20 -24.95
CA VAL A 10 12.10 0.92 -26.31
C VAL A 10 12.02 -0.59 -26.53
N GLU A 11 13.07 -1.28 -26.06
CA GLU A 11 13.23 -2.73 -25.94
C GLU A 11 11.96 -3.43 -25.46
N ARG A 12 11.73 -3.20 -24.17
CA ARG A 12 10.59 -3.73 -23.44
C ARG A 12 9.24 -3.36 -24.07
N THR A 13 9.07 -2.11 -24.52
CA THR A 13 7.81 -1.66 -25.13
C THR A 13 7.51 -2.39 -26.43
N ARG A 14 8.55 -2.71 -27.23
CA ARG A 14 8.40 -3.49 -28.46
C ARG A 14 7.94 -4.91 -28.17
N LEU A 15 8.45 -5.54 -27.12
CA LEU A 15 8.09 -6.91 -26.74
C LEU A 15 6.72 -7.00 -26.08
N GLU A 16 6.34 -6.02 -25.27
CA GLU A 16 4.96 -5.85 -24.77
C GLU A 16 3.96 -5.74 -25.92
N LYS A 17 4.34 -5.10 -27.04
CA LYS A 17 3.49 -4.99 -28.26
C LYS A 17 3.50 -6.23 -29.15
N GLN A 18 4.51 -7.10 -29.04
CA GLN A 18 4.67 -8.28 -29.91
C GLN A 18 4.12 -9.57 -29.28
N ALA A 19 4.06 -9.64 -27.94
CA ALA A 19 3.50 -10.79 -27.25
C ALA A 19 1.99 -10.89 -27.48
N LYS A 20 1.52 -12.07 -27.89
CA LYS A 20 0.09 -12.34 -28.14
C LYS A 20 -0.65 -12.71 -26.86
N THR A 21 0.07 -13.16 -25.83
CA THR A 21 -0.47 -13.52 -24.51
C THR A 21 0.42 -13.00 -23.38
N LEU A 22 -0.15 -12.88 -22.17
CA LEU A 22 0.60 -12.54 -20.96
C LEU A 22 1.69 -13.58 -20.67
N GLU A 23 1.42 -14.85 -20.94
CA GLU A 23 2.38 -15.95 -20.80
C GLU A 23 3.58 -15.77 -21.76
N GLU A 24 3.33 -15.48 -23.04
CA GLU A 24 4.39 -15.19 -24.00
C GLU A 24 5.23 -13.98 -23.55
N PHE A 25 4.57 -12.94 -23.02
CA PHE A 25 5.27 -11.77 -22.50
C PHE A 25 6.17 -12.13 -21.30
N ILE A 26 5.63 -12.82 -20.28
CA ILE A 26 6.38 -13.20 -19.07
C ILE A 26 7.54 -14.12 -19.43
N THR A 27 7.32 -15.13 -20.28
CA THR A 27 8.38 -16.02 -20.76
C THR A 27 9.45 -15.25 -21.51
N SER A 28 9.06 -14.26 -22.33
CA SER A 28 10.02 -13.42 -23.05
C SER A 28 10.90 -12.59 -22.12
N LEU A 29 10.44 -12.23 -20.91
CA LEU A 29 11.25 -11.47 -19.95
C LEU A 29 12.51 -12.25 -19.52
N GLN A 30 12.49 -13.58 -19.61
CA GLN A 30 13.58 -14.45 -19.13
C GLN A 30 13.94 -14.14 -17.68
N LEU A 31 12.94 -14.22 -16.80
CA LEU A 31 13.11 -13.95 -15.38
C LEU A 31 14.09 -14.97 -14.75
N ASP A 32 15.16 -14.45 -14.16
CA ASP A 32 16.08 -15.19 -13.29
C ASP A 32 15.70 -14.86 -11.83
N ILE A 33 15.21 -15.88 -11.12
CA ILE A 33 14.75 -15.77 -9.72
C ILE A 33 15.71 -16.56 -8.85
N ARG A 34 16.49 -15.88 -8.03
CA ARG A 34 17.43 -16.50 -7.09
C ARG A 34 16.86 -16.44 -5.69
N VAL A 35 16.73 -17.60 -5.06
CA VAL A 35 16.28 -17.74 -3.67
C VAL A 35 17.38 -18.41 -2.87
N GLU A 36 18.09 -17.64 -2.05
CA GLU A 36 19.31 -18.05 -1.37
C GLU A 36 19.26 -17.71 0.12
N ALA A 37 20.05 -18.42 0.92
CA ALA A 37 20.25 -18.09 2.32
C ALA A 37 20.79 -16.65 2.46
N MET A 38 20.28 -15.92 3.44
CA MET A 38 20.69 -14.55 3.69
C MET A 38 22.15 -14.49 4.18
N THR A 39 22.96 -13.65 3.56
CA THR A 39 24.29 -13.29 4.05
C THR A 39 24.23 -12.12 5.05
N PRO A 40 25.17 -11.99 6.01
CA PRO A 40 25.12 -10.97 7.07
C PRO A 40 25.02 -9.51 6.57
N ASP A 41 25.96 -9.08 5.71
CA ASP A 41 25.56 -8.67 4.37
C ASP A 41 24.29 -7.84 4.15
N ARG A 42 23.23 -8.61 3.95
CA ARG A 42 21.92 -8.22 3.46
C ARG A 42 20.98 -7.82 4.60
N LEU A 43 21.39 -7.95 5.87
CA LEU A 43 20.55 -7.68 7.04
C LEU A 43 19.89 -6.30 7.03
N PRO A 44 20.61 -5.17 6.77
CA PRO A 44 19.97 -3.85 6.71
C PRO A 44 18.88 -3.79 5.64
N ARG A 45 19.13 -4.42 4.49
CA ARG A 45 18.19 -4.44 3.38
C ARG A 45 16.97 -5.31 3.67
N VAL A 46 17.15 -6.43 4.35
CA VAL A 46 16.07 -7.31 4.81
C VAL A 46 15.16 -6.57 5.80
N ALA A 47 15.73 -5.94 6.83
CA ALA A 47 14.97 -5.13 7.79
C ALA A 47 14.17 -4.03 7.08
N GLN A 48 14.81 -3.29 6.17
CA GLN A 48 14.16 -2.25 5.38
C GLN A 48 12.98 -2.79 4.56
N LEU A 49 13.09 -4.00 3.98
CA LEU A 49 11.97 -4.60 3.23
C LEU A 49 10.79 -4.95 4.13
N THR A 50 11.03 -5.45 5.34
CA THR A 50 9.93 -5.75 6.29
C THR A 50 9.15 -4.49 6.68
N GLN A 51 9.83 -3.34 6.79
CA GLN A 51 9.22 -2.07 7.16
C GLN A 51 8.41 -1.43 6.02
N ARG A 52 8.82 -1.69 4.76
CA ARG A 52 8.24 -1.03 3.58
C ARG A 52 7.23 -1.88 2.82
N THR A 53 7.16 -3.18 3.08
CA THR A 53 6.33 -4.11 2.30
C THR A 53 5.10 -4.52 3.09
N SER A 54 3.92 -4.07 2.65
CA SER A 54 2.64 -4.35 3.32
C SER A 54 1.65 -5.16 2.47
N GLN A 55 1.65 -5.01 1.13
CA GLN A 55 0.67 -5.68 0.27
C GLN A 55 0.93 -7.18 0.10
N MET A 56 2.14 -7.52 -0.31
CA MET A 56 2.60 -8.91 -0.37
C MET A 56 3.44 -9.21 0.86
N ASN A 57 2.76 -9.24 2.01
CA ASN A 57 3.33 -9.60 3.30
C ASN A 57 2.27 -10.34 4.13
N PHE A 58 2.59 -11.56 4.57
CA PHE A 58 1.59 -12.42 5.22
C PHE A 58 1.21 -11.95 6.62
N THR A 59 2.11 -11.29 7.35
CA THR A 59 1.86 -10.88 8.74
C THR A 59 1.93 -9.37 8.94
N THR A 60 2.53 -8.63 8.00
CA THR A 60 2.80 -7.18 8.08
C THR A 60 3.63 -6.73 9.28
N ILE A 61 4.24 -7.69 10.00
CA ILE A 61 5.13 -7.43 11.13
C ILE A 61 6.39 -6.73 10.60
N ARG A 62 6.63 -5.53 11.13
CA ARG A 62 7.82 -4.73 10.82
C ARG A 62 8.96 -5.15 11.74
N ARG A 63 10.14 -5.39 11.18
CA ARG A 63 11.31 -5.85 11.93
C ARG A 63 12.47 -4.89 11.73
N THR A 64 13.12 -4.53 12.82
CA THR A 64 14.43 -3.89 12.82
C THR A 64 15.52 -4.92 12.54
N GLU A 65 16.75 -4.46 12.31
CA GLU A 65 17.90 -5.37 12.19
C GLU A 65 18.09 -6.22 13.44
N ALA A 66 17.86 -5.64 14.62
CA ALA A 66 17.93 -6.35 15.89
C ALA A 66 16.89 -7.48 15.99
N ASP A 67 15.65 -7.23 15.55
CA ASP A 67 14.58 -8.23 15.56
C ASP A 67 14.89 -9.40 14.62
N VAL A 68 15.39 -9.11 13.41
CA VAL A 68 15.79 -10.15 12.46
C VAL A 68 16.96 -10.96 13.02
N LEU A 69 17.96 -10.32 13.62
CA LEU A 69 19.06 -11.01 14.27
C LEU A 69 18.59 -11.88 15.45
N ALA A 70 17.63 -11.40 16.24
CA ALA A 70 17.07 -12.17 17.36
C ALA A 70 16.40 -13.45 16.86
N LEU A 71 15.63 -13.38 15.77
CA LEU A 71 15.03 -14.55 15.13
C LEU A 71 16.11 -15.54 14.65
N LEU A 72 17.13 -15.05 13.95
CA LEU A 72 18.22 -15.91 13.48
C LEU A 72 18.97 -16.59 14.63
N ARG A 73 19.21 -15.88 15.74
CA ARG A 73 19.81 -16.44 16.95
C ARG A 73 18.93 -17.49 17.62
N SER A 74 17.61 -17.39 17.47
CA SER A 74 16.66 -18.40 17.97
C SER A 74 16.59 -19.67 17.10
N GLY A 75 17.41 -19.76 16.04
CA GLY A 75 17.44 -20.89 15.12
C GLY A 75 16.53 -20.73 13.90
N ALA A 76 15.97 -19.54 13.67
CA ALA A 76 15.29 -19.25 12.41
C ALA A 76 16.31 -19.10 11.28
N GLU A 77 15.87 -19.44 10.07
CA GLU A 77 16.62 -19.25 8.84
C GLU A 77 15.94 -18.18 7.99
N CYS A 78 16.75 -17.43 7.23
CA CYS A 78 16.28 -16.38 6.34
C CYS A 78 16.71 -16.68 4.91
N LEU A 79 15.75 -16.66 3.99
CA LEU A 79 15.98 -16.64 2.56
C LEU A 79 15.74 -15.24 2.03
N THR A 80 16.57 -14.86 1.09
CA THR A 80 16.45 -13.62 0.30
C THR A 80 16.12 -13.96 -1.14
N VAL A 81 15.27 -13.14 -1.75
CA VAL A 81 14.89 -13.28 -3.16
C VAL A 81 15.47 -12.13 -3.95
N GLU A 82 16.30 -12.46 -4.92
CA GLU A 82 16.77 -11.53 -5.94
C GLU A 82 16.15 -11.91 -7.28
N VAL A 83 15.71 -10.89 -8.02
CA VAL A 83 15.08 -11.10 -9.32
C VAL A 83 15.81 -10.24 -10.33
N SER A 84 16.10 -10.82 -11.49
CA SER A 84 16.53 -10.09 -12.67
C SER A 84 15.75 -10.56 -13.90
N ASP A 85 15.71 -9.75 -14.92
CA ASP A 85 15.25 -10.14 -16.25
C ASP A 85 16.30 -9.70 -17.28
N ARG A 86 16.04 -9.96 -18.57
CA ARG A 86 16.96 -9.52 -19.65
C ARG A 86 17.22 -8.01 -19.70
N PHE A 87 16.41 -7.22 -19.01
CA PHE A 87 16.52 -5.77 -18.89
C PHE A 87 17.15 -5.33 -17.55
N GLY A 88 17.71 -6.25 -16.78
CA GLY A 88 18.53 -5.94 -15.62
C GLY A 88 17.94 -6.41 -14.30
N SER A 89 18.59 -5.99 -13.22
CA SER A 89 18.30 -6.48 -11.87
C SER A 89 17.25 -5.62 -11.15
N TYR A 90 16.30 -6.29 -10.51
CA TYR A 90 15.36 -5.69 -9.57
C TYR A 90 15.93 -5.61 -8.13
N GLY A 91 17.09 -6.24 -7.92
CA GLY A 91 17.78 -6.36 -6.64
C GLY A 91 17.07 -7.29 -5.65
N LEU A 92 17.36 -7.10 -4.37
CA LEU A 92 16.71 -7.82 -3.27
C LEU A 92 15.25 -7.36 -3.15
N THR A 93 14.34 -8.28 -3.46
CA THR A 93 12.91 -8.05 -3.64
C THR A 93 12.04 -8.90 -2.73
N GLY A 94 12.56 -9.95 -2.10
CA GLY A 94 11.77 -10.79 -1.20
C GLY A 94 12.55 -11.30 -0.01
N VAL A 95 11.81 -11.67 1.03
CA VAL A 95 12.33 -12.24 2.27
C VAL A 95 11.38 -13.35 2.73
N ALA A 96 11.94 -14.49 3.10
CA ALA A 96 11.23 -15.50 3.87
C ALA A 96 12.04 -15.87 5.12
N ILE A 97 11.47 -15.69 6.31
CA ILE A 97 12.06 -16.15 7.57
C ILE A 97 11.19 -17.30 8.08
N PHE A 98 11.82 -18.40 8.46
CA PHE A 98 11.13 -19.60 8.93
C PHE A 98 11.96 -20.36 9.94
N ASN A 99 11.33 -21.25 10.67
CA ASN A 99 11.97 -22.18 11.58
C ASN A 99 11.37 -23.58 11.42
N VAL A 100 12.06 -24.58 11.97
CA VAL A 100 11.52 -25.93 12.09
C VAL A 100 10.79 -26.04 13.42
N ASP A 101 9.53 -26.47 13.37
CA ASP A 101 8.64 -26.65 14.51
C ASP A 101 8.02 -28.04 14.44
N GLY A 102 8.64 -29.00 15.15
CA GLY A 102 8.25 -30.41 15.11
C GLY A 102 8.37 -31.02 13.71
N ASP A 103 7.25 -31.46 13.14
CA ASP A 103 7.18 -32.05 11.79
C ASP A 103 6.90 -31.02 10.68
N ALA A 104 6.98 -29.73 10.99
CA ALA A 104 6.61 -28.64 10.11
C ALA A 104 7.74 -27.62 9.90
N LEU A 105 7.78 -27.05 8.70
CA LEU A 105 8.50 -25.81 8.44
C LEU A 105 7.51 -24.66 8.66
N ARG A 106 7.72 -23.85 9.69
CA ARG A 106 6.83 -22.75 10.04
C ARG A 106 7.39 -21.44 9.52
N VAL A 107 6.60 -20.75 8.72
CA VAL A 107 6.93 -19.41 8.19
C VAL A 107 6.63 -18.38 9.26
N ASP A 108 7.61 -17.55 9.58
CA ASP A 108 7.48 -16.37 10.45
C ASP A 108 7.26 -15.10 9.60
N THR A 109 8.04 -14.97 8.54
CA THR A 109 8.00 -13.84 7.62
C THR A 109 7.92 -14.36 6.20
N PHE A 110 7.00 -13.81 5.41
CA PHE A 110 7.00 -13.96 3.96
C PHE A 110 6.59 -12.63 3.36
N LEU A 111 7.45 -12.07 2.53
CA LEU A 111 7.14 -10.84 1.80
C LEU A 111 7.83 -10.77 0.45
N LEU A 112 7.19 -10.04 -0.46
CA LEU A 112 7.71 -9.70 -1.77
C LEU A 112 7.39 -8.24 -2.13
N SER A 113 8.36 -7.55 -2.70
CA SER A 113 8.22 -6.20 -3.23
C SER A 113 7.26 -6.18 -4.42
N CYS A 114 6.45 -5.14 -4.53
CA CYS A 114 5.48 -4.96 -5.62
C CYS A 114 6.09 -5.07 -7.04
N ARG A 115 7.39 -4.75 -7.17
CA ARG A 115 8.15 -4.76 -8.43
C ARG A 115 8.22 -6.12 -9.14
N VAL A 116 7.96 -7.23 -8.43
CA VAL A 116 8.14 -8.59 -8.97
C VAL A 116 6.88 -9.44 -8.93
N LEU A 117 5.74 -8.86 -8.54
CA LEU A 117 4.48 -9.58 -8.36
C LEU A 117 3.82 -9.96 -9.69
N GLY A 118 3.06 -11.06 -9.69
CA GLY A 118 2.31 -11.51 -10.85
C GLY A 118 3.20 -12.07 -11.96
N ARG A 119 4.44 -12.44 -11.62
CA ARG A 119 5.44 -13.03 -12.52
C ARG A 119 5.89 -14.40 -12.05
N GLY A 120 5.18 -14.99 -11.09
CA GLY A 120 5.49 -16.30 -10.53
C GLY A 120 6.55 -16.31 -9.42
N VAL A 121 7.08 -15.14 -9.00
CA VAL A 121 8.09 -15.08 -7.92
C VAL A 121 7.51 -15.54 -6.59
N GLU A 122 6.27 -15.18 -6.29
CA GLU A 122 5.52 -15.64 -5.13
C GLU A 122 5.31 -17.16 -5.11
N HIS A 123 5.04 -17.75 -6.27
CA HIS A 123 4.89 -19.19 -6.44
C HIS A 123 6.23 -19.89 -6.22
N HIS A 124 7.29 -19.38 -6.83
CA HIS A 124 8.65 -19.92 -6.70
C HIS A 124 9.15 -19.91 -5.25
N LEU A 125 8.92 -18.81 -4.51
CA LEU A 125 9.33 -18.73 -3.10
C LEU A 125 8.54 -19.72 -2.22
N MET A 126 7.23 -19.86 -2.43
CA MET A 126 6.42 -20.89 -1.74
C MET A 126 6.89 -22.31 -2.07
N ALA A 127 7.12 -22.60 -3.36
CA ALA A 127 7.64 -23.89 -3.81
C ALA A 127 8.99 -24.21 -3.17
N ARG A 128 9.89 -23.22 -3.11
CA ARG A 128 11.21 -23.37 -2.48
C ARG A 128 11.10 -23.71 -0.99
N LEU A 129 10.18 -23.09 -0.26
CA LEU A 129 9.93 -23.44 1.15
C LEU A 129 9.38 -24.87 1.28
N GLY A 130 8.51 -25.31 0.36
CA GLY A 130 8.02 -26.68 0.27
C GLY A 130 9.12 -27.71 -0.07
N GLU A 131 10.06 -27.36 -0.94
CA GLU A 131 11.25 -28.16 -1.23
C GLU A 131 12.13 -28.33 0.01
N ILE A 132 12.41 -27.23 0.72
CA ILE A 132 13.21 -27.28 1.96
C ILE A 132 12.52 -28.17 2.99
N ALA A 133 11.20 -28.03 3.17
CA ALA A 133 10.43 -28.90 4.05
C ALA A 133 10.57 -30.39 3.64
N SER A 134 10.41 -30.68 2.35
CA SER A 134 10.52 -32.04 1.82
C SER A 134 11.93 -32.63 1.96
N GLN A 135 12.96 -31.85 1.66
CA GLN A 135 14.38 -32.26 1.77
C GLN A 135 14.77 -32.58 3.21
N ARG A 136 14.13 -31.92 4.18
CA ARG A 136 14.33 -32.14 5.62
C ARG A 136 13.42 -33.20 6.22
N GLY A 137 12.60 -33.88 5.41
CA GLY A 137 11.66 -34.89 5.87
C GLY A 137 10.48 -34.34 6.68
N LEU A 138 10.23 -33.03 6.61
CA LEU A 138 9.09 -32.38 7.26
C LEU A 138 7.82 -32.66 6.46
N ARG A 139 6.70 -32.86 7.16
CA ARG A 139 5.43 -33.27 6.54
C ARG A 139 4.68 -32.11 5.91
N ARG A 140 4.89 -30.89 6.42
CA ARG A 140 4.08 -29.73 6.07
C ARG A 140 4.82 -28.40 6.17
N LEU A 141 4.35 -27.45 5.38
CA LEU A 141 4.63 -26.02 5.48
C LEU A 141 3.47 -25.37 6.24
N VAL A 142 3.78 -24.65 7.31
CA VAL A 142 2.81 -23.92 8.13
C VAL A 142 3.00 -22.43 7.88
N VAL A 143 1.96 -21.77 7.35
CA VAL A 143 2.00 -20.37 6.93
C VAL A 143 0.93 -19.59 7.69
N PRO A 144 1.30 -18.85 8.76
CA PRO A 144 0.41 -17.91 9.42
C PRO A 144 0.13 -16.70 8.51
N PHE A 145 -1.08 -16.19 8.59
CA PHE A 145 -1.52 -14.99 7.89
C PHE A 145 -2.31 -14.10 8.85
N LEU A 146 -1.84 -12.87 9.08
CA LEU A 146 -2.55 -11.85 9.85
C LEU A 146 -3.26 -10.91 8.88
N LEU A 147 -4.58 -10.84 8.96
CA LEU A 147 -5.37 -10.04 8.04
C LEU A 147 -5.25 -8.56 8.37
N THR A 148 -4.94 -7.75 7.36
CA THR A 148 -4.95 -6.29 7.45
C THR A 148 -5.65 -5.71 6.22
N GLN A 149 -5.98 -4.42 6.27
CA GLN A 149 -6.50 -3.72 5.09
C GLN A 149 -5.51 -3.67 3.92
N ARG A 150 -4.20 -3.82 4.19
CA ARG A 150 -3.15 -3.62 3.19
C ARG A 150 -2.75 -4.91 2.48
N ASN A 151 -2.84 -6.07 3.14
CA ASN A 151 -2.31 -7.33 2.61
C ASN A 151 -3.34 -8.23 1.91
N HIS A 152 -4.46 -7.66 1.45
CA HIS A 152 -5.44 -8.39 0.65
C HIS A 152 -4.85 -9.09 -0.59
N PRO A 153 -3.88 -8.50 -1.34
CA PRO A 153 -3.22 -9.22 -2.45
C PRO A 153 -2.51 -10.52 -2.02
N ALA A 154 -1.88 -10.51 -0.85
CA ALA A 154 -1.24 -11.71 -0.30
C ALA A 154 -2.27 -12.79 0.08
N LEU A 155 -3.44 -12.37 0.59
CA LEU A 155 -4.53 -13.30 0.86
C LEU A 155 -5.02 -13.95 -0.44
N LEU A 156 -5.27 -13.17 -1.49
CA LEU A 156 -5.72 -13.70 -2.79
C LEU A 156 -4.74 -14.73 -3.35
N PHE A 157 -3.44 -14.49 -3.21
CA PHE A 157 -2.42 -15.46 -3.58
C PHE A 157 -2.57 -16.77 -2.78
N LEU A 158 -2.68 -16.70 -1.45
CA LEU A 158 -2.84 -17.88 -0.59
C LEU A 158 -4.16 -18.62 -0.83
N GLU A 159 -5.25 -17.91 -1.11
CA GLU A 159 -6.52 -18.54 -1.50
C GLU A 159 -6.35 -19.33 -2.80
N ASN A 160 -5.63 -18.79 -3.78
CA ASN A 160 -5.42 -19.47 -5.05
C ASN A 160 -4.56 -20.75 -4.90
N VAL A 161 -3.48 -20.69 -4.11
CA VAL A 161 -2.53 -21.82 -4.02
C VAL A 161 -2.79 -22.78 -2.86
N ALA A 162 -3.53 -22.34 -1.84
CA ALA A 162 -3.62 -23.05 -0.56
C ALA A 162 -5.00 -23.00 0.13
N ALA A 163 -6.08 -22.54 -0.53
CA ALA A 163 -7.42 -22.48 0.08
C ALA A 163 -7.87 -23.78 0.75
N ARG A 164 -7.52 -24.94 0.15
CA ARG A 164 -7.86 -26.28 0.69
C ARG A 164 -7.20 -26.59 2.04
N PHE A 165 -6.19 -25.83 2.43
CA PHE A 165 -5.37 -26.04 3.63
C PHE A 165 -5.54 -24.91 4.64
N LYS A 166 -6.53 -24.05 4.45
CA LYS A 166 -6.80 -22.86 5.26
C LYS A 166 -7.60 -23.23 6.52
N GLU A 167 -7.09 -22.80 7.68
CA GLU A 167 -7.74 -22.90 8.97
C GLU A 167 -7.93 -21.49 9.57
N PRO A 168 -9.03 -21.21 10.30
CA PRO A 168 -9.17 -19.96 11.03
C PRO A 168 -8.14 -19.87 12.16
N ALA A 169 -7.61 -18.67 12.39
CA ALA A 169 -6.69 -18.36 13.48
C ALA A 169 -6.98 -16.98 14.07
N GLU A 170 -6.44 -16.68 15.24
CA GLU A 170 -6.58 -15.36 15.85
C GLU A 170 -6.00 -14.27 14.93
N GLY A 171 -6.80 -13.26 14.62
CA GLY A 171 -6.40 -12.16 13.73
C GLY A 171 -6.24 -12.51 12.24
N GLY A 172 -6.58 -13.74 11.82
CA GLY A 172 -6.50 -14.13 10.42
C GLY A 172 -6.63 -15.63 10.17
N PHE A 173 -5.63 -16.23 9.54
CA PHE A 173 -5.68 -17.60 9.05
C PHE A 173 -4.36 -18.33 9.26
N LEU A 174 -4.43 -19.66 9.31
CA LEU A 174 -3.28 -20.54 9.33
C LEU A 174 -3.40 -21.52 8.17
N PHE A 175 -2.42 -21.55 7.28
CA PHE A 175 -2.40 -22.49 6.15
C PHE A 175 -1.45 -23.64 6.46
N ARG A 176 -1.95 -24.88 6.44
CA ARG A 176 -1.17 -26.11 6.73
C ARG A 176 -1.00 -26.95 5.47
N ILE A 177 -0.04 -26.58 4.64
CA ILE A 177 0.13 -27.15 3.30
C ILE A 177 1.04 -28.38 3.40
N PRO A 178 0.65 -29.58 2.94
CA PRO A 178 1.54 -30.74 2.86
C PRO A 178 2.81 -30.40 2.07
N ALA A 179 3.99 -30.83 2.53
CA ALA A 179 5.27 -30.42 1.94
C ALA A 179 5.37 -30.76 0.44
N GLY A 180 4.85 -31.92 0.04
CA GLY A 180 4.77 -32.32 -1.37
C GLY A 180 3.86 -31.42 -2.21
N GLN A 181 2.76 -30.92 -1.65
CA GLN A 181 1.86 -29.97 -2.32
C GLN A 181 2.48 -28.58 -2.39
N ALA A 182 3.13 -28.12 -1.31
CA ALA A 182 3.84 -26.85 -1.29
C ALA A 182 4.94 -26.81 -2.36
N ARG A 183 5.75 -27.87 -2.47
CA ARG A 183 6.78 -28.02 -3.51
C ARG A 183 6.21 -27.99 -4.94
N ALA A 184 4.99 -28.48 -5.14
CA ALA A 184 4.34 -28.55 -6.44
C ALA A 184 3.66 -27.24 -6.87
N ILE A 185 3.67 -26.20 -6.02
CA ILE A 185 3.15 -24.88 -6.37
C ILE A 185 3.92 -24.37 -7.59
N SER A 186 3.19 -24.08 -8.66
CA SER A 186 3.74 -23.54 -9.90
C SER A 186 2.90 -22.37 -10.36
N TYR A 187 3.56 -21.42 -11.01
CA TYR A 187 2.88 -20.28 -11.60
C TYR A 187 2.29 -20.68 -12.95
N GLN A 188 0.98 -20.54 -13.08
CA GLN A 188 0.28 -20.67 -14.35
C GLN A 188 -0.29 -19.28 -14.69
N PRO A 189 0.33 -18.52 -15.61
CA PRO A 189 -0.26 -17.27 -16.10
C PRO A 189 -1.60 -17.63 -16.77
N ALA A 190 -2.69 -17.11 -16.24
CA ALA A 190 -4.03 -17.55 -16.61
C ALA A 190 -4.26 -17.49 -18.14
N SER A 191 -4.51 -18.66 -18.74
CA SER A 191 -5.35 -18.82 -19.94
C SER A 191 -6.85 -18.85 -19.58
N ALA A 192 -7.23 -18.48 -18.34
CA ALA A 192 -8.59 -18.58 -17.86
C ALA A 192 -9.39 -17.29 -18.14
N VAL A 193 -10.13 -17.30 -19.25
CA VAL A 193 -11.45 -16.67 -19.24
C VAL A 193 -12.26 -17.40 -18.16
N PRO A 194 -12.77 -16.73 -17.12
CA PRO A 194 -13.67 -17.38 -16.19
C PRO A 194 -14.91 -17.83 -16.97
N GLN A 195 -15.13 -19.14 -17.11
CA GLN A 195 -16.45 -19.63 -17.47
C GLN A 195 -17.40 -19.25 -16.34
N PRO A 196 -18.56 -18.62 -16.64
CA PRO A 196 -19.51 -18.24 -15.60
C PRO A 196 -20.02 -19.51 -14.90
N GLN A 197 -19.53 -19.74 -13.69
CA GLN A 197 -20.15 -20.65 -12.74
C GLN A 197 -21.34 -19.93 -12.15
N THR A 198 -22.53 -20.48 -12.35
CA THR A 198 -23.78 -19.96 -11.78
C THR A 198 -23.66 -19.92 -10.25
N PRO A 199 -23.78 -18.75 -9.60
CA PRO A 199 -23.73 -18.69 -8.15
C PRO A 199 -25.03 -19.24 -7.57
N ALA A 200 -24.92 -20.31 -6.79
CA ALA A 200 -25.94 -20.66 -5.81
C ALA A 200 -26.01 -19.55 -4.74
N ALA A 201 -27.23 -19.19 -4.37
CA ALA A 201 -27.61 -18.02 -3.61
C ALA A 201 -26.87 -17.84 -2.27
N ALA A 202 -26.31 -16.65 -2.04
CA ALA A 202 -26.08 -16.09 -0.71
C ALA A 202 -25.92 -14.56 -0.78
N GLY A 203 -26.79 -13.85 -0.04
CA GLY A 203 -26.51 -12.57 0.61
C GLY A 203 -26.33 -11.33 -0.26
N GLN A 204 -27.34 -10.46 -0.25
CA GLN A 204 -27.35 -9.12 -0.85
C GLN A 204 -26.14 -8.27 -0.40
N ALA A 205 -25.08 -8.24 -1.21
CA ALA A 205 -24.05 -7.22 -1.19
C ALA A 205 -24.31 -6.26 -2.36
N ARG A 206 -24.36 -4.96 -2.08
CA ARG A 206 -24.59 -3.89 -3.06
C ARG A 206 -23.72 -4.11 -4.31
N ALA A 207 -24.38 -4.15 -5.46
CA ALA A 207 -23.77 -4.38 -6.76
C ALA A 207 -22.67 -3.33 -7.03
N ARG A 208 -21.41 -3.76 -7.06
CA ARG A 208 -20.36 -3.00 -7.73
C ARG A 208 -20.57 -3.15 -9.23
N GLU A 209 -20.86 -2.05 -9.90
CA GLU A 209 -21.05 -1.99 -11.35
C GLU A 209 -19.78 -2.50 -12.05
N HIS A 210 -19.94 -3.54 -12.88
CA HIS A 210 -18.82 -4.25 -13.47
C HIS A 210 -18.38 -3.54 -14.75
N VAL A 211 -17.18 -2.95 -14.74
CA VAL A 211 -16.53 -2.46 -15.95
C VAL A 211 -16.27 -3.67 -16.86
N ASP A 212 -16.82 -3.65 -18.07
CA ASP A 212 -16.65 -4.75 -19.04
C ASP A 212 -15.24 -4.68 -19.68
N PHE A 213 -14.27 -5.21 -18.94
CA PHE A 213 -12.88 -5.28 -19.38
C PHE A 213 -12.70 -6.11 -20.64
N VAL A 214 -13.60 -7.06 -20.92
CA VAL A 214 -13.55 -7.90 -22.13
C VAL A 214 -13.89 -7.04 -23.35
N TYR A 215 -14.93 -6.21 -23.27
CA TYR A 215 -15.27 -5.26 -24.33
C TYR A 215 -14.14 -4.25 -24.57
N ILE A 216 -13.59 -3.67 -23.49
CA ILE A 216 -12.47 -2.72 -23.56
C ILE A 216 -11.28 -3.35 -24.30
N ALA A 217 -10.84 -4.54 -23.86
CA ALA A 217 -9.67 -5.21 -24.42
C ALA A 217 -9.85 -5.65 -25.87
N SER A 218 -11.08 -5.95 -26.28
CA SER A 218 -11.37 -6.49 -27.62
C SER A 218 -11.68 -5.40 -28.65
N ASN A 219 -12.26 -4.28 -28.22
CA ASN A 219 -12.89 -3.32 -29.13
C ASN A 219 -12.29 -1.90 -29.08
N LEU A 220 -11.59 -1.52 -28.01
CA LEU A 220 -11.05 -0.16 -27.85
C LEU A 220 -9.54 -0.15 -28.09
N ARG A 221 -9.06 0.78 -28.92
CA ARG A 221 -7.66 0.80 -29.40
C ARG A 221 -6.93 2.12 -29.15
N SER A 222 -7.60 3.10 -28.56
CA SER A 222 -6.99 4.36 -28.11
C SER A 222 -7.22 4.57 -26.62
N VAL A 223 -6.28 5.25 -25.97
CA VAL A 223 -6.34 5.58 -24.55
C VAL A 223 -7.59 6.43 -24.26
N GLU A 224 -7.93 7.35 -25.15
CA GLU A 224 -9.12 8.21 -25.03
C GLU A 224 -10.42 7.40 -25.09
N GLN A 225 -10.51 6.41 -26.00
CA GLN A 225 -11.68 5.54 -26.14
C GLN A 225 -11.89 4.66 -24.90
N ILE A 226 -10.80 4.08 -24.39
CA ILE A 226 -10.81 3.27 -23.15
C ILE A 226 -11.26 4.14 -21.98
N GLN A 227 -10.69 5.34 -21.85
CA GLN A 227 -11.04 6.28 -20.79
C GLN A 227 -12.49 6.76 -20.91
N GLN A 228 -13.02 6.97 -22.12
CA GLN A 228 -14.43 7.31 -22.31
C GLN A 228 -15.35 6.16 -21.90
N HIS A 229 -15.04 4.93 -22.27
CA HIS A 229 -15.87 3.77 -21.92
C HIS A 229 -15.90 3.50 -20.41
N ILE A 230 -14.76 3.60 -19.73
CA ILE A 230 -14.67 3.50 -18.27
C ILE A 230 -15.47 4.62 -17.60
N ARG A 231 -15.41 5.85 -18.14
CA ARG A 231 -16.22 6.99 -17.67
C ARG A 231 -17.73 6.80 -17.86
N HIS A 232 -18.16 6.13 -18.93
CA HIS A 232 -19.57 5.86 -19.20
C HIS A 232 -20.14 4.70 -18.37
N GLY A 233 -19.34 3.68 -18.05
CA GLY A 233 -19.76 2.54 -17.21
C GLY A 233 -19.98 2.90 -15.74
N ASN A 234 -19.38 3.99 -15.26
CA ASN A 234 -19.41 4.44 -13.86
C ASN A 234 -20.57 5.42 -13.56
N ARG A 235 -21.50 5.62 -14.51
CA ARG A 235 -22.53 6.68 -14.45
C ARG A 235 -23.81 6.31 -13.70
N ASN A 236 -24.02 5.05 -13.29
CA ASN A 236 -25.31 4.64 -12.71
C ASN A 236 -25.30 4.41 -11.19
N GLY A 237 -24.16 4.61 -10.51
CA GLY A 237 -24.05 4.65 -9.05
C GLY A 237 -24.55 5.93 -8.37
N THR A 238 -25.65 6.54 -8.80
CA THR A 238 -26.28 7.65 -8.04
C THR A 238 -27.30 7.10 -7.06
N SER A 239 -26.92 6.96 -5.78
CA SER A 239 -27.88 6.95 -4.66
C SER A 239 -27.19 7.06 -3.29
N GLN A 240 -27.14 8.28 -2.74
CA GLN A 240 -27.67 8.58 -1.40
C GLN A 240 -27.80 10.11 -1.14
N THR A 241 -29.06 10.54 -0.97
CA THR A 241 -29.61 11.78 -0.36
C THR A 241 -28.93 13.15 -0.60
N ALA A 242 -29.49 13.90 -1.57
CA ALA A 242 -29.09 15.23 -2.05
C ALA A 242 -29.17 16.41 -1.03
N ALA A 243 -29.43 16.15 0.25
CA ALA A 243 -29.51 17.19 1.29
C ALA A 243 -28.25 17.25 2.19
N GLU A 244 -27.53 16.13 2.38
CA GLU A 244 -26.32 16.07 3.22
C GLU A 244 -25.01 16.19 2.42
N ALA A 245 -25.06 16.11 1.09
CA ALA A 245 -23.88 16.12 0.21
C ALA A 245 -23.42 17.51 -0.25
N ARG A 246 -24.09 18.60 0.16
CA ARG A 246 -23.70 19.96 -0.26
C ARG A 246 -22.56 20.50 0.60
N PRO A 247 -21.60 21.22 0.00
CA PRO A 247 -20.59 21.98 0.75
C PRO A 247 -21.22 22.90 1.80
N ARG A 248 -20.82 22.72 3.05
CA ARG A 248 -21.32 23.44 4.22
C ARG A 248 -20.41 24.62 4.58
N THR A 249 -19.12 24.52 4.28
CA THR A 249 -18.12 25.57 4.53
C THR A 249 -17.54 26.13 3.23
N GLU A 250 -17.01 27.36 3.28
CA GLU A 250 -16.33 27.98 2.14
C GLU A 250 -15.12 27.15 1.67
N LEU A 251 -14.40 26.54 2.62
CA LEU A 251 -13.31 25.60 2.35
C LEU A 251 -13.80 24.35 1.60
N GLU A 252 -14.90 23.73 2.04
CA GLU A 252 -15.50 22.58 1.33
C GLU A 252 -15.95 22.97 -0.10
N GLN A 253 -16.45 24.20 -0.31
CA GLN A 253 -16.85 24.69 -1.63
C GLN A 253 -15.66 24.82 -2.59
N GLN A 254 -14.59 25.46 -2.12
CA GLN A 254 -13.37 25.66 -2.90
C GLN A 254 -12.71 24.31 -3.24
N LEU A 255 -12.62 23.40 -2.26
CA LEU A 255 -12.06 22.07 -2.48
C LEU A 255 -12.90 21.22 -3.44
N ALA A 256 -14.23 21.25 -3.33
CA ALA A 256 -15.13 20.56 -4.25
C ALA A 256 -14.98 21.08 -5.70
N ALA A 257 -14.78 22.39 -5.88
CA ALA A 257 -14.50 22.98 -7.19
C ALA A 257 -13.15 22.52 -7.77
N VAL A 258 -12.09 22.53 -6.94
CA VAL A 258 -10.77 22.01 -7.35
C VAL A 258 -10.84 20.53 -7.74
N TRP A 259 -11.67 19.74 -7.05
CA TRP A 259 -11.93 18.34 -7.39
C TRP A 259 -12.68 18.17 -8.70
N ALA A 260 -13.77 18.92 -8.89
CA ALA A 260 -14.53 18.92 -10.13
C ALA A 260 -13.64 19.22 -11.34
N ASP A 261 -12.76 20.23 -11.22
CA ASP A 261 -11.82 20.62 -12.26
C ASP A 261 -10.75 19.56 -12.54
N LEU A 262 -10.22 18.91 -11.49
CA LEU A 262 -9.20 17.86 -11.64
C LEU A 262 -9.76 16.57 -12.23
N LEU A 263 -11.00 16.22 -11.88
CA LEU A 263 -11.66 14.97 -12.29
C LEU A 263 -12.46 15.15 -13.59
N GLY A 264 -12.70 16.39 -14.02
CA GLY A 264 -13.47 16.70 -15.24
C GLY A 264 -14.95 16.34 -15.11
N ILE A 265 -15.53 16.51 -13.92
CA ILE A 265 -16.93 16.19 -13.59
C ILE A 265 -17.68 17.46 -13.16
N PRO A 266 -19.00 17.55 -13.43
CA PRO A 266 -19.75 18.80 -13.26
C PRO A 266 -19.94 19.22 -11.80
N ALA A 267 -19.96 18.28 -10.85
CA ALA A 267 -20.09 18.55 -9.43
C ALA A 267 -19.52 17.39 -8.62
N VAL A 268 -19.05 17.71 -7.42
CA VAL A 268 -18.56 16.73 -6.43
C VAL A 268 -19.24 16.98 -5.09
N GLY A 269 -19.81 15.94 -4.51
CA GLY A 269 -20.37 15.95 -3.16
C GLY A 269 -19.27 15.86 -2.11
N ILE A 270 -19.53 16.41 -0.92
CA ILE A 270 -18.49 16.49 0.13
C ILE A 270 -18.06 15.13 0.70
N HIS A 271 -18.88 14.10 0.52
CA HIS A 271 -18.64 12.74 0.97
C HIS A 271 -18.30 11.79 -0.19
N ASP A 272 -18.19 12.30 -1.41
CA ASP A 272 -17.78 11.48 -2.54
C ASP A 272 -16.31 11.12 -2.37
N ASN A 273 -16.01 9.83 -2.52
CA ASN A 273 -14.63 9.37 -2.46
C ASN A 273 -13.91 9.74 -3.76
N PHE A 274 -12.77 10.40 -3.64
CA PHE A 274 -11.95 10.84 -4.76
C PHE A 274 -11.60 9.71 -5.76
N PHE A 275 -11.36 8.49 -5.27
CA PHE A 275 -11.01 7.34 -6.11
C PHE A 275 -12.22 6.74 -6.81
N ASP A 276 -13.39 6.76 -6.16
CA ASP A 276 -14.65 6.29 -6.76
C ASP A 276 -15.08 7.20 -7.92
N LEU A 277 -14.71 8.48 -7.86
CA LEU A 277 -14.91 9.47 -8.92
C LEU A 277 -13.88 9.39 -10.07
N GLY A 278 -12.98 8.41 -10.04
CA GLY A 278 -11.95 8.22 -11.08
C GLY A 278 -10.60 8.91 -10.79
N GLY A 279 -10.41 9.41 -9.57
CA GLY A 279 -9.13 9.94 -9.11
C GLY A 279 -8.04 8.87 -9.00
N HIS A 280 -6.78 9.26 -9.17
CA HIS A 280 -5.62 8.37 -9.01
C HIS A 280 -4.43 9.12 -8.40
N SER A 281 -3.37 8.41 -8.02
CA SER A 281 -2.25 8.96 -7.24
C SER A 281 -1.63 10.23 -7.83
N LEU A 282 -1.50 10.33 -9.17
CA LEU A 282 -1.00 11.55 -9.81
C LEU A 282 -1.96 12.75 -9.62
N LEU A 283 -3.27 12.56 -9.76
CA LEU A 283 -4.26 13.61 -9.49
C LEU A 283 -4.30 13.97 -8.01
N ALA A 284 -4.13 13.00 -7.11
CA ALA A 284 -4.02 13.26 -5.67
C ALA A 284 -2.77 14.08 -5.32
N VAL A 285 -1.62 13.82 -5.96
CA VAL A 285 -0.41 14.63 -5.80
C VAL A 285 -0.62 16.06 -6.34
N GLN A 286 -1.27 16.20 -7.49
CA GLN A 286 -1.59 17.52 -8.06
C GLN A 286 -2.56 18.30 -7.16
N LEU A 287 -3.56 17.62 -6.61
CA LEU A 287 -4.49 18.16 -5.63
C LEU A 287 -3.77 18.67 -4.39
N LEU A 288 -2.93 17.86 -3.75
CA LEU A 288 -2.16 18.26 -2.57
C LEU A 288 -1.23 19.44 -2.88
N SER A 289 -0.63 19.48 -4.07
CA SER A 289 0.18 20.61 -4.51
C SER A 289 -0.64 21.90 -4.64
N ARG A 290 -1.88 21.84 -5.12
CA ARG A 290 -2.78 23.00 -5.19
C ARG A 290 -3.26 23.44 -3.81
N VAL A 291 -3.56 22.50 -2.93
CA VAL A 291 -3.92 22.77 -1.53
C VAL A 291 -2.76 23.50 -0.81
N ARG A 292 -1.53 23.02 -0.97
CA ARG A 292 -0.35 23.66 -0.40
C ARG A 292 -0.15 25.10 -0.89
N GLN A 293 -0.42 25.35 -2.18
CA GLN A 293 -0.32 26.69 -2.76
C GLN A 293 -1.43 27.63 -2.30
N ALA A 294 -2.65 27.11 -2.12
CA ALA A 294 -3.83 27.91 -1.78
C ALA A 294 -3.93 28.21 -0.28
N TYR A 295 -3.46 27.31 0.58
CA TYR A 295 -3.67 27.40 2.04
C TYR A 295 -2.37 27.41 2.85
N GLU A 296 -1.19 27.36 2.21
CA GLU A 296 0.14 27.33 2.86
C GLU A 296 0.34 26.18 3.88
N VAL A 297 -0.51 25.15 3.79
CA VAL A 297 -0.44 23.95 4.63
C VAL A 297 0.31 22.82 3.91
N ASP A 298 1.28 22.20 4.59
CA ASP A 298 1.94 20.99 4.10
C ASP A 298 1.24 19.73 4.67
N LEU A 299 0.49 19.03 3.82
CA LEU A 299 -0.21 17.80 4.19
C LEU A 299 0.61 16.57 3.78
N SER A 300 0.79 15.62 4.71
CA SER A 300 1.40 14.32 4.38
C SER A 300 0.53 13.56 3.38
N LEU A 301 1.19 12.78 2.51
CA LEU A 301 0.53 11.84 1.60
C LEU A 301 -0.36 10.82 2.32
N ASP A 302 -0.17 10.61 3.62
CA ASP A 302 -1.01 9.72 4.43
C ASP A 302 -2.50 10.11 4.42
N VAL A 303 -2.82 11.40 4.24
CA VAL A 303 -4.20 11.90 4.14
C VAL A 303 -4.94 11.31 2.93
N VAL A 304 -4.21 11.05 1.83
CA VAL A 304 -4.75 10.46 0.59
C VAL A 304 -5.10 8.98 0.76
N TYR A 305 -4.48 8.30 1.74
CA TYR A 305 -4.64 6.86 1.96
C TYR A 305 -5.56 6.51 3.14
N SER A 306 -6.28 7.50 3.69
CA SER A 306 -7.36 7.27 4.65
C SER A 306 -8.54 6.56 3.97
N SER A 307 -9.27 5.72 4.71
CA SER A 307 -10.31 4.81 4.17
C SER A 307 -11.45 5.50 3.42
N ALA A 308 -11.65 6.79 3.65
CA ALA A 308 -12.45 7.67 2.81
C ALA A 308 -11.58 8.90 2.50
N PHE A 309 -11.23 9.11 1.23
CA PHE A 309 -10.56 10.35 0.81
C PHE A 309 -11.65 11.22 0.20
N THR A 310 -12.33 12.00 1.07
CA THR A 310 -13.48 12.86 0.71
C THR A 310 -13.12 14.35 0.88
N VAL A 311 -13.95 15.25 0.34
CA VAL A 311 -13.75 16.70 0.50
C VAL A 311 -13.80 17.07 1.97
N ALA A 312 -14.73 16.49 2.73
CA ALA A 312 -14.88 16.75 4.16
C ALA A 312 -13.64 16.31 4.96
N ASP A 313 -13.06 15.16 4.62
CA ASP A 313 -11.84 14.67 5.29
C ASP A 313 -10.64 15.57 4.99
N LEU A 314 -10.51 16.04 3.74
CA LEU A 314 -9.45 16.95 3.33
C LEU A 314 -9.62 18.33 3.98
N ALA A 315 -10.84 18.87 4.02
CA ALA A 315 -11.15 20.14 4.69
C ALA A 315 -10.75 20.08 6.17
N LYS A 316 -11.13 19.01 6.87
CA LYS A 316 -10.77 18.79 8.28
C LYS A 316 -9.26 18.71 8.49
N ALA A 317 -8.54 18.03 7.59
CA ALA A 317 -7.08 17.93 7.69
C ALA A 317 -6.38 19.28 7.51
N ILE A 318 -6.91 20.14 6.62
CA ILE A 318 -6.42 21.51 6.42
C ILE A 318 -6.70 22.35 7.66
N GLU A 319 -7.93 22.34 8.18
CA GLU A 319 -8.32 23.09 9.36
C GLU A 319 -7.46 22.75 10.58
N VAL A 320 -7.22 21.46 10.85
CA VAL A 320 -6.35 21.02 11.96
C VAL A 320 -4.95 21.60 11.82
N ARG A 321 -4.40 21.64 10.60
CA ARG A 321 -3.07 22.19 10.37
C ARG A 321 -3.02 23.71 10.46
N MET A 322 -4.04 24.41 9.97
CA MET A 322 -4.14 25.86 10.13
C MET A 322 -4.23 26.26 11.60
N ILE A 323 -4.95 25.49 12.43
CA ILE A 323 -5.03 25.71 13.89
C ILE A 323 -3.66 25.48 14.55
N GLU A 324 -2.95 24.40 14.19
CA GLU A 324 -1.61 24.13 14.72
C GLU A 324 -0.60 25.23 14.34
N GLN A 325 -0.64 25.72 13.10
CA GLN A 325 0.23 26.82 12.65
C GLN A 325 -0.11 28.13 13.36
N ALA A 326 -1.40 28.50 13.45
CA ALA A 326 -1.82 29.69 14.17
C ALA A 326 -1.40 29.67 15.65
N GLY A 327 -1.48 28.49 16.29
CA GLY A 327 -0.97 28.32 17.65
C GLY A 327 0.55 28.49 17.72
N ALA A 328 1.30 27.90 16.80
CA ALA A 328 2.76 28.02 16.75
C ALA A 328 3.22 29.47 16.52
N ASP A 329 2.56 30.22 15.64
CA ASP A 329 2.84 31.63 15.38
C ASP A 329 2.52 32.49 16.61
N GLN A 330 1.44 32.18 17.32
CA GLN A 330 1.08 32.86 18.56
C GLN A 330 2.11 32.60 19.67
N TYR A 331 2.59 31.36 19.81
CA TYR A 331 3.70 31.04 20.72
C TYR A 331 5.00 31.74 20.32
N ALA A 332 5.33 31.78 19.03
CA ALA A 332 6.50 32.48 18.53
C ALA A 332 6.45 33.99 18.79
N SER A 333 5.27 34.61 18.66
CA SER A 333 5.05 36.02 19.03
C SER A 333 5.28 36.25 20.52
N ILE A 334 4.72 35.39 21.38
CA ILE A 334 4.92 35.50 22.84
C ILE A 334 6.40 35.33 23.22
N LEU A 335 7.10 34.38 22.58
CA LEU A 335 8.54 34.21 22.78
C LEU A 335 9.35 35.42 22.30
N ALA A 336 9.01 36.00 21.15
CA ALA A 336 9.67 37.19 20.62
C ALA A 336 9.44 38.42 21.52
N ASP A 337 8.24 38.56 22.09
CA ASP A 337 7.95 39.62 23.06
C ASP A 337 8.77 39.43 24.35
N LEU A 338 8.95 38.18 24.81
CA LEU A 338 9.78 37.85 25.97
C LEU A 338 11.28 38.06 25.73
N GLU A 339 11.79 37.73 24.54
CA GLU A 339 13.19 37.94 24.15
C GLU A 339 13.51 39.42 23.86
N GLY A 340 12.48 40.23 23.56
CA GLY A 340 12.60 41.68 23.36
C GLY A 340 12.68 42.50 24.65
N LEU A 341 12.34 41.92 25.80
CA LEU A 341 12.45 42.57 27.11
C LEU A 341 13.92 42.59 27.57
N SER A 342 14.40 43.75 28.01
CA SER A 342 15.73 43.85 28.63
C SER A 342 15.77 43.15 29.99
N ASP A 343 16.95 42.67 30.42
CA ASP A 343 17.16 42.06 31.75
C ASP A 343 16.65 42.93 32.92
N SER A 344 16.59 44.26 32.74
CA SER A 344 16.01 45.20 33.70
C SER A 344 14.48 45.20 33.73
N GLU A 345 13.82 44.99 32.59
CA GLU A 345 12.36 44.93 32.48
C GLU A 345 11.84 43.56 32.94
N VAL A 346 12.56 42.48 32.64
CA VAL A 346 12.26 41.14 33.14
C VAL A 346 12.34 41.10 34.67
N ARG A 347 13.36 41.74 35.28
CA ARG A 347 13.45 41.87 36.75
C ARG A 347 12.30 42.69 37.34
N ALA A 348 11.93 43.82 36.71
CA ALA A 348 10.85 44.66 37.20
C ALA A 348 9.47 43.97 37.16
N LEU A 349 9.21 43.13 36.15
CA LEU A 349 7.98 42.32 36.05
C LEU A 349 7.94 41.18 37.08
N LEU A 350 9.08 40.52 37.33
CA LEU A 350 9.20 39.49 38.36
C LEU A 350 9.03 40.06 39.78
N ASP A 351 9.55 41.27 40.03
CA ASP A 351 9.36 41.98 41.29
C ASP A 351 7.87 42.38 41.49
N GLN A 352 7.17 42.79 40.43
CA GLN A 352 5.72 43.10 40.47
C GLN A 352 4.84 41.85 40.70
N GLU A 353 5.18 40.70 40.12
CA GLU A 353 4.48 39.43 40.37
C GLU A 353 4.75 38.87 41.79
N MET A 354 5.97 39.07 42.32
CA MET A 354 6.28 38.75 43.71
C MET A 354 5.53 39.65 44.71
N GLU A 355 5.42 40.95 44.43
CA GLU A 355 4.62 41.88 45.25
C GLU A 355 3.10 41.61 45.14
N ALA A 356 2.60 41.20 43.97
CA ALA A 356 1.20 40.82 43.77
C ALA A 356 0.84 39.49 44.48
N SER A 357 1.75 38.52 44.48
CA SER A 357 1.57 37.24 45.17
C SER A 357 1.72 37.34 46.70
N GLU A 358 2.55 38.26 47.20
CA GLU A 358 2.63 38.60 48.64
C GLU A 358 1.40 39.38 49.14
N SER A 359 0.72 40.13 48.28
CA SER A 359 -0.49 40.89 48.64
C SER A 359 -1.80 40.07 48.56
N GLU A 360 -1.85 38.99 47.76
CA GLU A 360 -2.98 38.03 47.76
C GLU A 360 -2.84 36.93 48.84
N GLY A 361 -1.64 36.63 49.34
CA GLY A 361 -1.40 35.69 50.44
C GLY A 361 -1.65 36.25 51.85
N GLY A 362 -1.99 37.53 51.96
CA GLY A 362 -2.09 38.28 53.22
C GLY A 362 -3.48 38.79 53.61
N ARG A 363 -4.57 38.27 53.02
CA ARG A 363 -5.95 38.60 53.44
C ARG A 363 -6.82 37.38 53.64
#